data_AF-A0A7D9ECW6-F1
#
_entry.id   AF-A0A7D9ECW6-F1
#
_cell.length_a   1.000
_cell.length_b   1.000
_cell.length_c   1.000
_cell.angle_alpha   90.00
_cell.angle_beta   90.00
_cell.angle_gamma   90.00
#
_symmetry.space_group_name_H-M   'P 1'
#
loop_
_entity.id
_entity.type
_entity.pdbx_description
1 polymer ?
#
loop_
_entity_poly.entity_id
_entity_poly.type
_entity_poly.pdbx_seq_one_letter_code
_entity_poly.pdbx_strand_id
1 'polypeptide(L)'
;MSDTSSDSLEDCPEGRNQDTNGIDQGTSSNGHSSNDLHLTTCVNCNTSYAAGERTWLNRKAWALEKKLALMAGKAAFDLEAFIFKHVLPAKVIRPFIFPRTIDEMASYIENCSTDAEREDMRSSRAKWDELRTEINWTVVHEQVLTSAKQSYLMIKPPSDMVKEINATKRSTNDLIRAFRTALPVHLRPAGDEIVEIMLKLNLV
;
A
#
# COMPACT_ATOMS: atom_id res chain seq x y z
N MET A 1 -46.61 14.95 35.62
CA MET A 1 -46.90 16.28 36.18
C MET A 1 -45.70 16.71 36.99
N SER A 2 -45.01 17.75 36.52
CA SER A 2 -44.13 18.70 37.21
C SER A 2 -43.16 19.24 36.17
N ASP A 3 -43.53 20.43 35.69
CA ASP A 3 -42.78 21.33 34.82
C ASP A 3 -41.53 21.91 35.51
N THR A 4 -40.56 22.33 34.70
CA THR A 4 -39.88 23.66 34.72
C THR A 4 -38.79 23.65 33.65
N SER A 5 -38.95 24.39 32.54
CA SER A 5 -38.54 25.79 32.31
C SER A 5 -37.02 25.97 32.26
N SER A 6 -36.38 26.80 31.43
CA SER A 6 -36.64 27.58 30.22
C SER A 6 -35.32 28.34 29.96
N ASP A 7 -35.19 28.89 28.75
CA ASP A 7 -34.35 30.03 28.36
C ASP A 7 -32.85 29.83 28.08
N SER A 8 -32.23 30.51 27.11
CA SER A 8 -32.59 31.26 25.89
C SER A 8 -31.35 32.13 25.56
N LEU A 9 -31.13 32.44 24.27
CA LEU A 9 -30.35 33.59 23.72
C LEU A 9 -28.82 33.50 23.91
N GLU A 10 -27.92 34.03 23.08
CA GLU A 10 -27.93 34.96 21.94
C GLU A 10 -26.51 34.92 21.33
N ASP A 11 -26.38 34.86 20.00
CA ASP A 11 -25.86 35.92 19.12
C ASP A 11 -24.35 35.88 18.78
N CYS A 12 -24.08 36.01 17.48
CA CYS A 12 -22.77 36.31 16.91
C CYS A 12 -22.43 37.80 17.10
N PRO A 13 -21.18 38.23 16.91
CA PRO A 13 -20.91 38.93 15.64
C PRO A 13 -19.49 38.79 15.06
N GLU A 14 -19.41 39.25 13.81
CA GLU A 14 -18.28 39.43 12.90
C GLU A 14 -17.15 40.34 13.42
N GLY A 15 -15.97 40.21 12.82
CA GLY A 15 -14.88 41.18 12.96
C GLY A 15 -13.79 41.03 11.88
N ARG A 16 -13.90 41.85 10.83
CA ARG A 16 -12.86 42.16 9.83
C ARG A 16 -11.63 42.82 10.47
N ASN A 17 -10.45 42.67 9.86
CA ASN A 17 -9.56 43.81 9.62
C ASN A 17 -8.65 43.60 8.39
N GLN A 18 -8.50 44.70 7.65
CA GLN A 18 -7.76 44.89 6.41
C GLN A 18 -6.40 45.61 6.67
N ASP A 19 -5.57 45.63 5.62
CA ASP A 19 -4.49 46.59 5.29
C ASP A 19 -3.14 46.47 6.05
N THR A 20 -1.99 46.41 5.37
CA THR A 20 -1.39 47.57 4.66
C THR A 20 -0.20 47.23 3.75
N ASN A 21 -0.22 47.85 2.56
CA ASN A 21 0.82 48.50 1.74
C ASN A 21 2.34 48.38 2.04
N GLY A 22 3.14 48.30 0.96
CA GLY A 22 4.56 48.69 0.92
C GLY A 22 5.23 48.50 -0.45
N ILE A 23 5.23 49.56 -1.26
CA ILE A 23 5.88 49.74 -2.57
C ILE A 23 7.35 50.16 -2.38
N ASP A 24 8.30 49.69 -3.21
CA ASP A 24 9.25 50.61 -3.87
C ASP A 24 10.12 49.98 -4.99
N GLN A 25 10.15 50.68 -6.12
CA GLN A 25 11.14 50.58 -7.20
C GLN A 25 12.25 51.62 -6.95
N GLY A 26 13.48 51.34 -7.36
CA GLY A 26 14.57 52.33 -7.34
C GLY A 26 15.78 51.91 -8.18
N THR A 27 16.03 52.68 -9.23
CA THR A 27 17.00 52.53 -10.33
C THR A 27 18.42 53.07 -10.04
N SER A 28 19.34 52.82 -10.99
CA SER A 28 20.60 53.55 -11.32
C SER A 28 21.87 53.19 -10.53
N SER A 29 23.12 53.24 -11.04
CA SER A 29 23.76 53.22 -12.37
C SER A 29 25.29 53.39 -12.16
N ASN A 30 26.10 52.82 -13.07
CA ASN A 30 27.48 53.20 -13.47
C ASN A 30 28.73 52.92 -12.60
N GLY A 31 29.74 52.27 -13.23
CA GLY A 31 31.11 52.84 -13.29
C GLY A 31 32.33 51.90 -13.21
N HIS A 32 33.02 51.71 -14.34
CA HIS A 32 34.49 51.49 -14.56
C HIS A 32 35.18 50.21 -14.00
N SER A 33 35.65 49.30 -14.87
CA SER A 33 36.96 49.27 -15.59
C SER A 33 38.11 48.70 -14.78
N SER A 34 38.55 47.47 -15.10
CA SER A 34 39.88 47.20 -15.66
C SER A 34 40.18 45.71 -15.78
N ASN A 35 40.90 45.40 -16.85
CA ASN A 35 41.42 44.11 -17.25
C ASN A 35 42.27 43.45 -16.16
N ASP A 36 42.12 42.13 -15.99
CA ASP A 36 43.30 41.28 -15.87
C ASP A 36 43.05 39.95 -16.58
N LEU A 37 43.79 39.80 -17.67
CA LEU A 37 43.92 38.61 -18.48
C LEU A 37 44.97 37.74 -17.77
N HIS A 38 44.58 36.56 -17.27
CA HIS A 38 45.56 35.49 -17.08
C HIS A 38 45.08 34.19 -17.74
N LEU A 39 45.97 33.75 -18.61
CA LEU A 39 45.91 32.65 -19.56
C LEU A 39 45.56 31.28 -18.94
N THR A 40 44.61 30.62 -19.60
CA THR A 40 44.64 29.21 -20.07
C THR A 40 45.39 28.15 -19.25
N THR A 41 44.62 27.21 -18.68
CA THR A 41 44.75 25.74 -18.72
C THR A 41 43.71 25.20 -17.73
N CYS A 42 42.95 24.12 -17.89
CA CYS A 42 42.90 23.02 -18.84
C CYS A 42 41.46 22.46 -18.78
N VAL A 43 40.95 22.06 -19.95
CA VAL A 43 40.28 20.79 -20.20
C VAL A 43 39.27 20.31 -19.15
N ASN A 44 37.99 20.36 -19.53
CA ASN A 44 36.99 19.31 -19.32
C ASN A 44 37.45 18.12 -18.44
N CYS A 45 37.39 18.28 -17.12
CA CYS A 45 37.37 17.15 -16.21
C CYS A 45 35.94 16.59 -16.15
N ASN A 46 35.61 15.84 -17.19
CA ASN A 46 35.04 14.51 -17.08
C ASN A 46 33.94 14.32 -16.01
N THR A 47 32.77 14.91 -16.21
CA THR A 47 31.53 14.52 -15.52
C THR A 47 30.68 13.55 -16.36
N SER A 48 31.31 12.74 -17.21
CA SER A 48 30.62 11.70 -17.99
C SER A 48 30.31 10.44 -17.17
N TYR A 49 31.01 10.21 -16.04
CA TYR A 49 30.78 9.06 -15.16
C TYR A 49 29.59 9.24 -14.21
N ALA A 50 29.26 10.48 -13.81
CA ALA A 50 28.18 10.74 -12.86
C ALA A 50 26.77 10.48 -13.42
N ALA A 51 26.59 10.57 -14.75
CA ALA A 51 25.33 10.25 -15.41
C ALA A 51 25.15 8.74 -15.60
N GLY A 52 26.23 8.01 -15.91
CA GLY A 52 26.23 6.54 -16.03
C GLY A 52 25.98 5.84 -14.70
N GLU A 53 26.62 6.30 -13.62
CA GLU A 53 26.43 5.72 -12.29
C GLU A 53 25.05 6.01 -11.71
N ARG A 54 24.52 7.24 -11.84
CA ARG A 54 23.15 7.56 -11.41
C ARG A 54 22.10 6.75 -12.17
N THR A 55 22.27 6.55 -13.47
CA THR A 55 21.31 5.77 -14.27
C THR A 55 21.33 4.28 -13.92
N TRP A 56 22.50 3.70 -13.61
CA TRP A 56 22.59 2.32 -13.16
C TRP A 56 22.04 2.09 -11.75
N LEU A 57 22.33 3.00 -10.80
CA LEU A 57 21.77 2.95 -9.45
C LEU A 57 20.25 3.06 -9.47
N ASN A 58 19.70 3.96 -10.28
CA ASN A 58 18.25 4.10 -10.45
C ASN A 58 17.61 2.84 -11.06
N ARG A 59 18.26 2.18 -12.03
CA ARG A 59 17.77 0.91 -12.60
C ARG A 59 17.75 -0.21 -11.56
N LYS A 60 18.77 -0.29 -10.71
CA LYS A 60 18.83 -1.28 -9.63
C LYS A 60 17.80 -1.02 -8.54
N ALA A 61 17.62 0.23 -8.13
CA ALA A 61 16.60 0.62 -7.17
C ALA A 61 15.20 0.26 -7.69
N TRP A 62 14.91 0.58 -8.95
CA TRP A 62 13.63 0.25 -9.57
C TRP A 62 13.38 -1.25 -9.72
N ALA A 63 14.42 -2.03 -10.07
CA ALA A 63 14.30 -3.49 -10.13
C ALA A 63 14.01 -4.09 -8.74
N LEU A 64 14.61 -3.52 -7.69
CA LEU A 64 14.36 -3.92 -6.31
C LEU A 64 12.95 -3.56 -5.85
N GLU A 65 12.48 -2.34 -6.13
CA GLU A 65 11.10 -1.91 -5.83
C GLU A 65 10.07 -2.82 -6.50
N LYS A 66 10.29 -3.17 -7.77
CA LYS A 66 9.43 -4.12 -8.48
C LYS A 66 9.44 -5.49 -7.83
N LYS A 67 10.60 -6.02 -7.48
CA LYS A 67 10.72 -7.31 -6.80
C LYS A 67 9.97 -7.31 -5.47
N LEU A 68 10.09 -6.23 -4.70
CA LEU A 68 9.40 -6.06 -3.42
C LEU A 68 7.88 -5.96 -3.60
N ALA A 69 7.39 -5.18 -4.57
CA ALA A 69 5.97 -5.09 -4.87
C ALA A 69 5.39 -6.44 -5.34
N LEU A 70 6.12 -7.18 -6.17
CA LEU A 70 5.72 -8.52 -6.58
C LEU A 70 5.71 -9.50 -5.40
N MET A 71 6.68 -9.39 -4.48
CA MET A 71 6.72 -10.21 -3.28
C MET A 71 5.51 -9.95 -2.37
N ALA A 72 5.15 -8.68 -2.15
CA ALA A 72 3.99 -8.29 -1.35
C ALA A 72 2.69 -8.81 -1.95
N GLY A 73 2.47 -8.62 -3.26
CA GLY A 73 1.24 -9.12 -3.88
C GLY A 73 1.19 -10.65 -3.93
N LYS A 74 2.31 -11.35 -4.15
CA LYS A 74 2.34 -12.81 -4.05
C LYS A 74 2.00 -13.28 -2.63
N ALA A 75 2.49 -12.58 -1.60
CA ALA A 75 2.17 -12.88 -0.21
C ALA A 75 0.67 -12.68 0.09
N ALA A 76 0.08 -11.62 -0.46
CA ALA A 76 -1.36 -11.38 -0.37
C ALA A 76 -2.18 -12.51 -1.03
N PHE A 77 -1.82 -12.94 -2.24
CA PHE A 77 -2.48 -14.07 -2.90
C PHE A 77 -2.34 -15.38 -2.11
N ASP A 78 -1.19 -15.63 -1.50
CA ASP A 78 -0.96 -16.84 -0.70
C ASP A 78 -1.79 -16.86 0.59
N LEU A 79 -1.92 -15.71 1.25
CA LEU A 79 -2.77 -15.57 2.44
C LEU A 79 -4.24 -15.79 2.10
N GLU A 80 -4.76 -15.17 1.03
CA GLU A 80 -6.14 -15.41 0.60
C GLU A 80 -6.37 -16.87 0.21
N ALA A 81 -5.45 -17.46 -0.54
CA ALA A 81 -5.56 -18.87 -0.94
C ALA A 81 -5.56 -19.80 0.28
N PHE A 82 -4.80 -19.48 1.33
CA PHE A 82 -4.86 -20.21 2.60
C PHE A 82 -6.23 -20.07 3.26
N ILE A 83 -6.74 -18.84 3.40
CA ILE A 83 -8.04 -18.56 4.02
C ILE A 83 -9.16 -19.29 3.28
N PHE A 84 -9.17 -19.24 1.93
CA PHE A 84 -10.17 -19.92 1.12
C PHE A 84 -10.14 -21.44 1.35
N LYS A 85 -8.95 -22.04 1.39
CA LYS A 85 -8.80 -23.49 1.65
C LYS A 85 -9.22 -23.89 3.06
N HIS A 86 -9.00 -23.00 4.03
CA HIS A 86 -9.36 -23.25 5.42
C HIS A 86 -10.87 -23.14 5.65
N VAL A 87 -11.48 -22.08 5.10
CA VAL A 87 -12.88 -21.71 5.34
C VAL A 87 -13.83 -22.47 4.42
N LEU A 88 -13.56 -22.53 3.12
CA LEU A 88 -14.50 -23.05 2.14
C LEU A 88 -14.36 -24.57 1.95
N PRO A 89 -15.44 -25.25 1.55
CA PRO A 89 -15.38 -26.65 1.17
C PRO A 89 -14.60 -26.81 -0.14
N ALA A 90 -13.81 -27.88 -0.28
CA ALA A 90 -13.02 -28.13 -1.48
C ALA A 90 -13.85 -28.16 -2.78
N LYS A 91 -15.12 -28.57 -2.71
CA LYS A 91 -16.06 -28.57 -3.85
C LYS A 91 -16.40 -27.18 -4.40
N VAL A 92 -16.25 -26.13 -3.59
CA VAL A 92 -16.52 -24.73 -3.94
C VAL A 92 -15.30 -24.03 -4.50
N ILE A 93 -14.10 -24.44 -4.07
CA ILE A 93 -12.84 -23.86 -4.55
C ILE A 93 -12.57 -24.34 -5.99
N ARG A 94 -13.18 -23.68 -6.98
CA ARG A 94 -12.98 -23.96 -8.40
C ARG A 94 -12.02 -22.93 -9.02
N PRO A 95 -11.05 -23.35 -9.85
CA PRO A 95 -10.05 -22.43 -10.43
C PRO A 95 -10.62 -21.28 -11.27
N PHE A 96 -11.85 -21.42 -11.78
CA PHE A 96 -12.44 -20.48 -12.73
C PHE A 96 -13.66 -19.71 -12.19
N ILE A 97 -14.17 -20.11 -11.02
CA ILE A 97 -15.42 -19.61 -10.45
C ILE A 97 -15.23 -19.60 -8.94
N PHE A 98 -14.86 -18.42 -8.40
CA PHE A 98 -15.13 -18.02 -7.02
C PHE A 98 -14.20 -18.54 -5.89
N PRO A 99 -13.92 -17.75 -4.82
CA PRO A 99 -13.85 -16.27 -4.70
C PRO A 99 -12.45 -15.70 -5.04
N ARG A 100 -12.36 -14.39 -5.36
CA ARG A 100 -11.11 -13.67 -5.68
C ARG A 100 -10.62 -12.74 -4.57
N THR A 101 -11.48 -12.45 -3.59
CA THR A 101 -11.18 -11.67 -2.39
C THR A 101 -11.84 -12.30 -1.16
N ILE A 102 -11.41 -11.87 0.02
CA ILE A 102 -12.02 -12.30 1.29
C ILE A 102 -13.43 -11.73 1.44
N ASP A 103 -13.72 -10.51 0.99
CA ASP A 103 -15.08 -9.96 0.95
C ASP A 103 -16.01 -10.74 0.02
N GLU A 104 -15.55 -11.14 -1.18
CA GLU A 104 -16.33 -12.00 -2.08
C GLU A 104 -16.64 -13.34 -1.41
N MET A 105 -15.67 -13.93 -0.70
CA MET A 105 -15.87 -15.16 0.08
C MET A 105 -16.92 -14.96 1.17
N ALA A 106 -16.80 -13.89 1.97
CA ALA A 106 -17.72 -13.60 3.07
C ALA A 106 -19.14 -13.38 2.54
N SER A 107 -19.28 -12.56 1.49
CA SER A 107 -20.53 -12.32 0.79
C SER A 107 -21.18 -13.60 0.26
N TYR A 108 -20.39 -14.56 -0.23
CA TYR A 108 -20.91 -15.84 -0.71
C TYR A 108 -21.41 -16.75 0.41
N ILE A 109 -20.68 -16.80 1.53
CA ILE A 109 -21.13 -17.50 2.75
C ILE A 109 -22.45 -16.89 3.26
N GLU A 110 -22.65 -15.59 3.05
CA GLU A 110 -23.85 -14.86 3.46
C GLU A 110 -25.06 -15.03 2.54
N ASN A 111 -24.84 -15.04 1.22
CA ASN A 111 -25.91 -14.93 0.24
C ASN A 111 -26.29 -16.28 -0.41
N CYS A 112 -26.16 -17.39 0.30
CA CYS A 112 -26.59 -18.70 -0.19
C CYS A 112 -28.10 -18.76 -0.42
N SER A 113 -28.50 -19.15 -1.64
CA SER A 113 -29.87 -19.02 -2.13
C SER A 113 -30.75 -20.25 -1.85
N THR A 114 -30.14 -21.43 -1.78
CA THR A 114 -30.84 -22.70 -1.57
C THR A 114 -30.56 -23.27 -0.18
N ASP A 115 -31.49 -24.08 0.34
CA ASP A 115 -31.31 -24.75 1.64
C ASP A 115 -30.12 -25.72 1.63
N ALA A 116 -29.86 -26.37 0.49
CA ALA A 116 -28.70 -27.24 0.31
C ALA A 116 -27.38 -26.47 0.40
N GLU A 117 -27.28 -25.29 -0.26
CA GLU A 117 -26.10 -24.42 -0.16
C GLU A 117 -25.92 -23.85 1.26
N ARG A 118 -27.02 -23.48 1.92
CA ARG A 118 -26.99 -22.98 3.29
C ARG A 118 -26.46 -24.01 4.27
N GLU A 119 -26.88 -25.26 4.15
CA GLU A 119 -26.37 -26.35 4.99
C GLU A 119 -24.90 -26.61 4.70
N ASP A 120 -24.50 -26.61 3.41
CA ASP A 120 -23.10 -26.76 3.01
C ASP A 120 -22.19 -25.63 3.55
N MET A 121 -22.68 -24.39 3.57
CA MET A 121 -21.92 -23.20 4.01
C MET A 121 -22.01 -22.92 5.51
N ARG A 122 -22.88 -23.60 6.26
CA ARG A 122 -23.01 -23.41 7.72
C ARG A 122 -21.68 -23.63 8.43
N SER A 123 -20.93 -24.65 8.02
CA SER A 123 -19.59 -24.93 8.55
C SER A 123 -18.57 -23.85 8.16
N SER A 124 -18.66 -23.32 6.94
CA SER A 124 -17.77 -22.26 6.45
C SER A 124 -17.99 -20.94 7.18
N ARG A 125 -19.24 -20.59 7.52
CA ARG A 125 -19.51 -19.42 8.37
C ARG A 125 -18.82 -19.52 9.72
N ALA A 126 -19.00 -20.64 10.41
CA ALA A 126 -18.38 -20.86 11.72
C ALA A 126 -16.84 -20.81 11.64
N LYS A 127 -16.25 -21.45 10.63
CA LYS A 127 -14.80 -21.39 10.38
C LYS A 127 -14.30 -19.99 10.08
N TRP A 128 -15.07 -19.21 9.30
CA TRP A 128 -14.71 -17.83 9.01
C TRP A 128 -14.76 -16.98 10.27
N ASP A 129 -15.84 -17.07 11.05
CA ASP A 129 -15.99 -16.29 12.28
C ASP A 129 -14.89 -16.62 13.31
N GLU A 130 -14.54 -17.90 13.44
CA GLU A 130 -13.43 -18.38 14.28
C GLU A 130 -12.09 -17.81 13.81
N LEU A 131 -11.73 -18.03 12.54
CA LEU A 131 -10.46 -17.57 11.98
C LEU A 131 -10.35 -16.04 12.02
N ARG A 132 -11.44 -15.34 11.68
CA ARG A 132 -11.53 -13.87 11.69
C ARG A 132 -11.23 -13.33 13.08
N THR A 133 -11.75 -13.98 14.12
CA THR A 133 -11.51 -13.62 15.52
C THR A 133 -10.07 -13.93 15.92
N GLU A 134 -9.54 -15.10 15.56
CA GLU A 134 -8.18 -15.53 15.88
C GLU A 134 -7.12 -14.55 15.33
N ILE A 135 -7.31 -14.09 14.09
CA ILE A 135 -6.36 -13.19 13.41
C ILE A 135 -6.71 -11.71 13.57
N ASN A 136 -7.73 -11.37 14.38
CA ASN A 136 -8.25 -10.00 14.53
C ASN A 136 -8.51 -9.29 13.19
N TRP A 137 -9.18 -9.96 12.27
CA TRP A 137 -9.34 -9.46 10.91
C TRP A 137 -10.25 -8.23 10.83
N THR A 138 -9.74 -7.16 10.19
CA THR A 138 -10.45 -5.89 9.97
C THR A 138 -10.55 -5.53 8.49
N VAL A 139 -11.39 -4.56 8.16
CA VAL A 139 -11.52 -4.02 6.79
C VAL A 139 -10.22 -3.40 6.28
N VAL A 140 -9.36 -2.89 7.17
CA VAL A 140 -8.07 -2.29 6.78
C VAL A 140 -7.12 -3.35 6.22
N HIS A 141 -7.16 -4.58 6.74
CA HIS A 141 -6.38 -5.71 6.21
C HIS A 141 -6.77 -6.03 4.76
N GLU A 142 -8.06 -5.94 4.44
CA GLU A 142 -8.53 -6.14 3.07
C GLU A 142 -8.05 -5.06 2.10
N GLN A 143 -8.03 -3.80 2.55
CA GLN A 143 -7.48 -2.69 1.76
C GLN A 143 -5.98 -2.91 1.48
N VAL A 144 -5.24 -3.44 2.46
CA VAL A 144 -3.84 -3.83 2.31
C VAL A 144 -3.68 -4.90 1.24
N LEU A 145 -4.44 -6.01 1.33
CA LEU A 145 -4.33 -7.10 0.36
C LEU A 145 -4.70 -6.63 -1.05
N THR A 146 -5.76 -5.84 -1.18
CA THR A 146 -6.20 -5.28 -2.46
C THR A 146 -5.12 -4.40 -3.08
N SER A 147 -4.54 -3.48 -2.29
CA SER A 147 -3.47 -2.58 -2.76
C SER A 147 -2.21 -3.33 -3.19
N ALA A 148 -1.80 -4.35 -2.41
CA ALA A 148 -0.65 -5.18 -2.73
C ALA A 148 -0.88 -6.01 -4.01
N LYS A 149 -2.06 -6.63 -4.16
CA LYS A 149 -2.45 -7.38 -5.37
C LYS A 149 -2.52 -6.48 -6.60
N GLN A 150 -3.10 -5.28 -6.49
CA GLN A 150 -3.16 -4.33 -7.60
C GLN A 150 -1.76 -3.92 -8.07
N SER A 151 -0.86 -3.62 -7.12
CA SER A 151 0.54 -3.31 -7.43
C SER A 151 1.23 -4.45 -8.16
N TYR A 152 0.99 -5.70 -7.75
CA TYR A 152 1.51 -6.90 -8.41
C TYR A 152 1.03 -7.04 -9.85
N LEU A 153 -0.27 -6.86 -10.10
CA LEU A 153 -0.87 -7.04 -11.43
C LEU A 153 -0.44 -5.96 -12.43
N MET A 154 -0.04 -4.78 -11.95
CA MET A 154 0.42 -3.67 -12.79
C MET A 154 1.89 -3.83 -13.22
N ILE A 155 2.66 -4.70 -12.56
CA ILE A 155 4.04 -4.97 -12.93
C ILE A 155 4.05 -6.09 -13.97
N LYS A 156 4.74 -5.85 -15.10
CA LYS A 156 5.13 -6.91 -16.05
C LYS A 156 6.55 -7.38 -15.70
N PRO A 157 6.72 -8.42 -14.86
CA PRO A 157 8.03 -8.89 -14.47
C PRO A 157 8.72 -9.72 -15.57
N PRO A 158 10.05 -9.69 -15.64
CA PRO A 158 10.82 -10.73 -16.33
C PRO A 158 10.53 -12.12 -15.72
N SER A 159 10.51 -13.16 -16.55
CA SER A 159 10.20 -14.54 -16.13
C SER A 159 11.09 -15.01 -14.95
N ASP A 160 12.37 -14.66 -14.96
CA ASP A 160 13.31 -15.08 -13.92
C ASP A 160 13.00 -14.48 -12.55
N MET A 161 12.47 -13.25 -12.51
CA MET A 161 12.06 -12.61 -11.25
C MET A 161 10.84 -13.30 -10.64
N VAL A 162 9.89 -13.75 -11.47
CA VAL A 162 8.73 -14.52 -11.02
C VAL A 162 9.14 -15.88 -10.46
N LYS A 163 10.06 -16.57 -11.16
CA LYS A 163 10.62 -17.84 -10.68
C LYS A 163 11.30 -17.69 -9.33
N GLU A 164 12.12 -16.65 -9.17
CA GLU A 164 12.81 -16.36 -7.90
C GLU A 164 11.80 -16.15 -6.76
N ILE A 165 10.79 -15.29 -6.97
CA ILE A 165 9.75 -15.01 -5.97
C ILE A 165 8.96 -16.27 -5.58
N ASN A 166 8.74 -17.19 -6.53
CA ASN A 166 8.03 -18.44 -6.28
C ASN A 166 8.89 -19.52 -5.61
N ALA A 167 10.21 -19.51 -5.84
CA ALA A 167 11.13 -20.54 -5.33
C ALA A 167 11.65 -20.23 -3.92
N THR A 168 11.74 -18.94 -3.55
CA THR A 168 12.37 -18.53 -2.29
C THR A 168 11.36 -18.46 -1.15
N LYS A 169 11.63 -19.19 -0.06
CA LYS A 169 10.92 -18.98 1.21
C LYS A 169 11.26 -17.56 1.71
N ARG A 170 10.23 -16.73 1.87
CA ARG A 170 10.36 -15.30 2.18
C ARG A 170 10.61 -15.15 3.67
N SER A 171 11.60 -14.36 4.09
CA SER A 171 11.76 -14.06 5.52
C SER A 171 10.72 -13.04 5.97
N THR A 172 10.40 -13.02 7.26
CA THR A 172 9.51 -12.02 7.87
C THR A 172 9.98 -10.58 7.58
N ASN A 173 11.29 -10.33 7.67
CA ASN A 173 11.87 -9.02 7.39
C ASN A 173 11.72 -8.60 5.92
N ASP A 174 11.86 -9.54 4.98
CA ASP A 174 11.65 -9.27 3.56
C ASP A 174 10.18 -8.93 3.29
N LEU A 175 9.24 -9.62 3.94
CA LEU A 175 7.81 -9.33 3.81
C LEU A 175 7.44 -7.97 4.39
N ILE A 176 7.92 -7.62 5.58
CA ILE A 176 7.73 -6.28 6.17
C ILE A 176 8.24 -5.21 5.20
N ARG A 177 9.45 -5.39 4.67
CA ARG A 177 10.02 -4.47 3.69
C ARG A 177 9.19 -4.41 2.41
N ALA A 178 8.70 -5.55 1.92
CA ALA A 178 7.89 -5.66 0.72
C ALA A 178 6.56 -4.90 0.87
N PHE A 179 5.81 -5.14 1.95
CA PHE A 179 4.55 -4.45 2.21
C PHE A 179 4.76 -2.95 2.41
N ARG A 180 5.77 -2.53 3.18
CA ARG A 180 6.07 -1.09 3.35
C ARG A 180 6.43 -0.38 2.04
N THR A 181 7.01 -1.11 1.08
CA THR A 181 7.35 -0.60 -0.25
C THR A 181 6.13 -0.54 -1.16
N ALA A 182 5.27 -1.56 -1.13
CA ALA A 182 4.10 -1.68 -2.00
C ALA A 182 2.91 -0.79 -1.54
N LEU A 183 2.86 -0.43 -0.27
CA LEU A 183 1.70 0.24 0.33
C LEU A 183 1.90 1.75 0.52
N PRO A 184 0.82 2.53 0.37
CA PRO A 184 0.75 3.91 0.88
C PRO A 184 1.11 3.97 2.38
N VAL A 185 1.68 5.10 2.82
CA VAL A 185 2.19 5.27 4.19
C VAL A 185 1.16 4.95 5.26
N HIS A 186 -0.10 5.35 5.06
CA HIS A 186 -1.20 5.13 6.01
C HIS A 186 -1.61 3.66 6.17
N LEU A 187 -1.29 2.78 5.19
CA LEU A 187 -1.57 1.34 5.26
C LEU A 187 -0.40 0.51 5.76
N ARG A 188 0.79 1.11 5.97
CA ARG A 188 1.98 0.38 6.39
C ARG A 188 1.83 -0.35 7.73
N PRO A 189 1.21 0.24 8.78
CA PRO A 189 1.01 -0.46 10.04
C PRO A 189 0.18 -1.74 9.87
N ALA A 190 -0.96 -1.64 9.18
CA ALA A 190 -1.78 -2.81 8.84
C ALA A 190 -1.05 -3.81 7.91
N GLY A 191 -0.12 -3.33 7.08
CA GLY A 191 0.79 -4.17 6.31
C GLY A 191 1.71 -5.01 7.17
N ASP A 192 2.24 -4.45 8.26
CA ASP A 192 3.04 -5.19 9.24
C ASP A 192 2.17 -6.22 9.98
N GLU A 193 0.93 -5.85 10.36
CA GLU A 193 -0.05 -6.77 10.96
C GLU A 193 -0.38 -7.97 10.04
N ILE A 194 -0.51 -7.75 8.73
CA ILE A 194 -0.67 -8.85 7.75
C ILE A 194 0.50 -9.83 7.83
N VAL A 195 1.75 -9.34 7.98
CA VAL A 195 2.91 -10.23 8.11
C VAL A 195 2.86 -11.03 9.42
N GLU A 196 2.40 -10.42 10.51
CA GLU A 196 2.17 -11.13 11.77
C GLU A 196 1.09 -12.21 11.64
N ILE A 197 -0.01 -11.92 10.92
CA ILE A 197 -1.05 -12.91 10.60
C ILE A 197 -0.44 -14.07 9.80
N MET A 198 0.36 -13.77 8.77
CA MET A 198 1.02 -14.80 7.98
C MET A 198 1.97 -15.67 8.82
N LEU A 199 2.67 -15.07 9.79
CA LEU A 199 3.53 -15.78 10.74
C LEU A 199 2.70 -16.71 11.65
N LYS A 200 1.60 -16.22 12.23
CA LYS A 200 0.67 -17.02 13.05
C LYS A 200 0.12 -18.23 12.29
N LEU A 201 -0.17 -18.04 11.01
CA LEU A 201 -0.69 -19.08 10.11
C LEU A 201 0.40 -19.98 9.49
N ASN A 202 1.67 -19.83 9.91
CA ASN A 202 2.82 -20.59 9.40
C ASN A 202 3.01 -20.50 7.86
N LEU A 203 2.74 -19.32 7.28
CA LEU A 203 2.90 -19.05 5.84
C LEU A 203 4.28 -18.46 5.48
N VAL A 204 5.12 -18.20 6.48
CA VAL A 204 6.43 -17.52 6.38
C VAL A 204 7.49 -18.32 7.12
#